data_AF-A0AAX2IH32-F1
#
_entry.id   AF-A0AAX2IH32-F1
#
_cell.length_a   1.000
_cell.length_b   1.000
_cell.length_c   1.000
_cell.angle_alpha   90.00
_cell.angle_beta   90.00
_cell.angle_gamma   90.00
#
_symmetry.space_group_name_H-M   'P 1'
#
loop_
_entity.id
_entity.type
_entity.pdbx_description
1 polymer ?
#
loop_
_entity_poly.entity_id
_entity_poly.type
_entity_poly.pdbx_seq_one_letter_code
_entity_poly.pdbx_strand_id
1 'polypeptide(L)'
;MGDFNIPTAITYRYSGLGDLILSDAIVFYQSNKKFGRLDGVIGWWKKASMYEDYGGQSINLKKFWEAVDDGMSYEKAALETFTGSKMKAKGFGKVRYNTSKNKISETEVIVNFLKK
;
A
#
# COMPACT_ATOMS: atom_id res chain seq x y z
N MET A 1 -4.89 -10.96 -10.26
CA MET A 1 -4.69 -9.81 -9.35
C MET A 1 -5.62 -9.98 -8.18
N GLY A 2 -5.10 -10.10 -6.96
CA GLY A 2 -5.93 -10.20 -5.76
C GLY A 2 -5.95 -8.86 -5.05
N ASP A 3 -6.90 -8.00 -5.41
CA ASP A 3 -7.21 -6.82 -4.62
C ASP A 3 -8.06 -7.30 -3.42
N PHE A 4 -7.52 -7.20 -2.20
CA PHE A 4 -8.25 -7.55 -0.99
C PHE A 4 -9.21 -6.40 -0.63
N ASN A 5 -10.51 -6.62 -0.84
CA ASN A 5 -11.54 -5.69 -0.41
C ASN A 5 -11.71 -5.79 1.10
N ILE A 6 -11.13 -4.84 1.82
CA ILE A 6 -11.27 -4.74 3.28
C ILE A 6 -12.41 -3.74 3.57
N PRO A 7 -13.53 -4.18 4.18
CA PRO A 7 -14.61 -3.29 4.63
C PRO A 7 -14.09 -2.16 5.52
N THR A 8 -14.67 -0.96 5.43
CA THR A 8 -14.25 0.18 6.27
C THR A 8 -14.47 -0.04 7.75
N ALA A 9 -15.50 -0.78 8.14
CA ALA A 9 -15.65 -1.22 9.51
C ALA A 9 -14.41 -2.01 9.98
N ILE A 10 -13.80 -2.80 9.10
CA ILE A 10 -12.54 -3.50 9.40
C ILE A 10 -11.37 -2.53 9.41
N THR A 11 -11.23 -1.62 8.44
CA THR A 11 -10.14 -0.63 8.45
C THR A 11 -10.16 0.29 9.68
N TYR A 12 -11.34 0.73 10.13
CA TYR A 12 -11.51 1.69 11.23
C TYR A 12 -11.72 1.03 12.61
N ARG A 13 -12.45 -0.09 12.70
CA ARG A 13 -12.76 -0.75 13.99
C ARG A 13 -11.96 -2.03 14.24
N TYR A 14 -11.39 -2.63 13.19
CA TYR A 14 -10.61 -3.87 13.27
C TYR A 14 -9.32 -3.79 12.46
N SER A 15 -8.57 -2.68 12.58
CA SER A 15 -7.30 -2.49 11.85
C SER A 15 -6.34 -3.69 12.00
N GLY A 16 -6.47 -4.44 13.10
CA GLY A 16 -5.82 -5.73 13.33
C GLY A 16 -6.16 -6.85 12.34
N LEU A 17 -7.36 -6.91 11.75
CA LEU A 17 -7.74 -7.92 10.74
C LEU A 17 -7.13 -7.64 9.36
N GLY A 18 -7.09 -6.37 8.94
CA GLY A 18 -6.38 -5.98 7.73
C GLY A 18 -4.87 -6.19 7.85
N ASP A 19 -4.32 -5.91 9.05
CA ASP A 19 -2.95 -6.25 9.39
C ASP A 19 -2.70 -7.76 9.44
N LEU A 20 -3.65 -8.55 9.95
CA LEU A 20 -3.56 -10.01 10.01
C LEU A 20 -3.42 -10.58 8.59
N ILE A 21 -4.33 -10.20 7.69
CA ILE A 21 -4.31 -10.67 6.30
C ILE A 21 -3.02 -10.24 5.58
N LEU A 22 -2.59 -8.99 5.75
CA LEU A 22 -1.34 -8.51 5.17
C LEU A 22 -0.12 -9.24 5.78
N SER A 23 -0.14 -9.50 7.08
CA SER A 23 0.92 -10.23 7.78
C SER A 23 0.99 -11.67 7.32
N ASP A 24 -0.14 -12.36 7.23
CA ASP A 24 -0.24 -13.73 6.78
C ASP A 24 0.18 -13.88 5.33
N ALA A 25 -0.21 -12.93 4.46
CA ALA A 25 0.26 -12.89 3.09
C ALA A 25 1.79 -12.72 3.03
N ILE A 26 2.36 -11.77 3.78
CA ILE A 26 3.81 -11.56 3.85
C ILE A 26 4.52 -12.82 4.37
N VAL A 27 4.04 -13.42 5.45
CA VAL A 27 4.61 -14.64 6.04
C VAL A 27 4.53 -15.80 5.05
N PHE A 28 3.39 -15.98 4.37
CA PHE A 28 3.21 -17.02 3.36
C PHE A 28 4.24 -16.88 2.22
N TYR A 29 4.39 -15.69 1.66
CA TYR A 29 5.33 -15.46 0.57
C TYR A 29 6.80 -15.50 1.01
N GLN A 30 7.13 -15.13 2.25
CA GLN A 30 8.50 -15.23 2.79
C GLN A 30 8.90 -16.66 3.17
N SER A 31 7.96 -17.45 3.69
CA SER A 31 8.23 -18.81 4.17
C SER A 31 8.17 -19.86 3.06
N ASN A 32 7.47 -19.58 1.96
CA ASN A 32 7.34 -20.51 0.85
C ASN A 32 8.53 -20.40 -0.12
N LYS A 33 9.49 -21.33 0.04
CA LYS A 33 10.73 -21.43 -0.75
C LYS A 33 10.52 -21.45 -2.27
N LYS A 34 9.32 -21.81 -2.76
CA LYS A 34 8.97 -21.81 -4.19
C LYS A 34 9.04 -20.41 -4.81
N PHE A 35 8.80 -19.35 -4.02
CA PHE A 35 8.73 -17.98 -4.51
C PHE A 35 10.03 -17.19 -4.33
N GLY A 36 11.06 -17.78 -3.72
CA GLY A 36 12.38 -17.15 -3.54
C GLY A 36 12.37 -15.96 -2.56
N ARG A 37 13.32 -15.03 -2.72
CA ARG A 37 13.35 -13.77 -1.94
C ARG A 37 12.35 -12.80 -2.53
N LEU A 38 11.49 -12.24 -1.69
CA LEU A 38 10.66 -11.10 -2.05
C LEU A 38 11.54 -9.86 -2.26
N ASP A 39 11.47 -9.28 -3.45
CA ASP A 39 12.15 -8.01 -3.78
C ASP A 39 11.51 -6.80 -3.07
N GLY A 40 10.25 -6.92 -2.62
CA GLY A 40 9.51 -5.87 -1.94
C GLY A 40 8.01 -6.17 -1.88
N VAL A 41 7.23 -5.23 -1.35
CA VAL A 41 5.76 -5.26 -1.39
C VAL A 41 5.25 -4.16 -2.30
N ILE A 42 4.38 -4.50 -3.23
CA ILE A 42 3.78 -3.55 -4.18
C ILE A 42 2.57 -2.91 -3.52
N GLY A 43 2.56 -1.58 -3.43
CA GLY A 43 1.37 -0.78 -3.16
C GLY A 43 0.78 -0.32 -4.48
N TRP A 44 -0.44 -0.75 -4.80
CA TRP A 44 -1.19 -0.26 -5.95
C TRP A 44 -2.48 0.39 -5.48
N TRP A 45 -2.59 1.70 -5.70
CA TRP A 45 -3.67 2.54 -5.19
C TRP A 45 -4.28 3.28 -6.37
N LYS A 46 -5.59 3.18 -6.56
CA LYS A 46 -6.27 3.70 -7.75
C LYS A 46 -7.65 4.26 -7.43
N LYS A 47 -8.16 5.07 -8.35
CA LYS A 47 -9.60 5.35 -8.47
C LYS A 47 -10.28 4.14 -9.12
N ALA A 48 -11.45 3.74 -8.61
CA ALA A 48 -12.21 2.62 -9.15
C ALA A 48 -13.65 2.66 -8.63
N SER A 49 -14.60 2.12 -9.41
CA SER A 49 -16.03 2.06 -9.03
C SER A 49 -16.29 1.26 -7.75
N MET A 50 -15.46 0.26 -7.47
CA MET A 50 -15.47 -0.48 -6.20
C MET A 50 -15.24 0.39 -4.95
N TYR A 51 -14.83 1.64 -5.14
CA TYR A 51 -14.64 2.63 -4.08
C TYR A 51 -15.68 3.75 -4.10
N GLU A 52 -16.77 3.64 -4.86
CA GLU A 52 -17.80 4.70 -4.97
C GLU A 52 -18.32 5.15 -3.60
N ASP A 53 -18.62 4.21 -2.69
CA ASP A 53 -19.04 4.49 -1.31
C ASP A 53 -17.97 5.20 -0.47
N TYR A 54 -16.75 5.31 -0.98
CA TYR A 54 -15.56 5.87 -0.33
C TYR A 54 -14.97 7.05 -1.10
N GLY A 55 -15.79 7.73 -1.92
CA GLY A 55 -15.37 8.88 -2.72
C GLY A 55 -14.65 8.50 -4.02
N GLY A 56 -14.87 7.29 -4.51
CA GLY A 56 -14.39 6.81 -5.81
C GLY A 56 -12.90 6.42 -5.86
N GLN A 57 -12.22 6.36 -4.72
CA GLN A 57 -10.78 6.07 -4.66
C GLN A 57 -10.33 5.34 -3.40
N SER A 58 -9.19 4.65 -3.49
CA SER A 58 -8.62 3.98 -2.31
C SER A 58 -8.16 4.99 -1.25
N ILE A 59 -8.31 4.63 0.03
CA ILE A 59 -7.89 5.48 1.15
C ILE A 59 -6.39 5.78 1.14
N ASN A 60 -5.57 4.86 0.63
CA ASN A 60 -4.14 5.09 0.47
C ASN A 60 -3.84 6.09 -0.64
N LEU A 61 -4.61 6.07 -1.74
CA LEU A 61 -4.45 7.07 -2.80
C LEU A 61 -4.79 8.47 -2.28
N LYS A 62 -5.92 8.59 -1.56
CA LYS A 62 -6.33 9.84 -0.92
C LYS A 62 -5.26 10.38 0.03
N LYS A 63 -4.82 9.57 1.00
CA LYS A 63 -3.79 9.99 1.98
C LYS A 63 -2.45 10.31 1.34
N PHE A 64 -2.09 9.60 0.27
CA PHE A 64 -0.86 9.86 -0.46
C PHE A 64 -0.88 11.28 -1.05
N TRP A 65 -1.95 11.63 -1.77
CA TRP A 65 -2.05 12.96 -2.39
C TRP A 65 -2.24 14.07 -1.36
N GLU A 66 -3.00 13.85 -0.28
CA GLU A 66 -3.07 14.81 0.85
C GLU A 66 -1.67 15.13 1.40
N ALA A 67 -0.83 14.11 1.62
CA ALA A 67 0.53 14.33 2.10
C ALA A 67 1.45 15.02 1.07
N VAL A 68 1.26 14.75 -0.22
CA VAL A 68 2.01 15.40 -1.31
C VAL A 68 1.62 16.86 -1.44
N ASP A 69 0.33 17.17 -1.35
CA ASP A 69 -0.20 18.53 -1.40
C ASP A 69 0.31 19.37 -0.20
N ASP A 70 0.53 18.72 0.95
CA ASP A 70 1.20 19.29 2.12
C ASP A 70 2.73 19.44 1.96
N GLY A 71 3.28 19.13 0.78
CA GLY A 71 4.69 19.31 0.43
C GLY A 71 5.59 18.13 0.80
N MET A 72 5.05 16.96 1.16
CA MET A 72 5.89 15.77 1.37
C MET A 72 6.40 15.20 0.05
N SER A 73 7.61 14.64 0.08
CA SER A 73 8.10 13.84 -1.05
C SER A 73 7.27 12.56 -1.22
N TYR A 74 7.19 12.04 -2.44
CA TYR A 74 6.48 10.79 -2.73
C TYR A 74 6.89 9.61 -1.85
N GLU A 75 8.17 9.50 -1.51
CA GLU A 75 8.62 8.44 -0.59
C GLU A 75 8.04 8.59 0.81
N LYS A 76 8.07 9.81 1.37
CA LYS A 76 7.50 10.09 2.69
C LYS A 76 5.98 9.91 2.66
N ALA A 77 5.30 10.51 1.68
CA ALA A 77 3.86 10.38 1.49
C ALA A 77 3.43 8.91 1.40
N ALA A 78 4.16 8.08 0.64
CA ALA A 78 3.90 6.65 0.54
C ALA A 78 4.04 5.92 1.89
N LEU A 79 5.02 6.28 2.71
CA LEU A 79 5.25 5.70 4.04
C LEU A 79 4.23 6.16 5.10
N GLU A 80 3.60 7.32 4.91
CA GLU A 80 2.55 7.85 5.80
C GLU A 80 1.14 7.31 5.47
N THR A 81 0.97 6.61 4.34
CA THR A 81 -0.28 5.89 4.04
C THR A 81 -0.55 4.76 5.04
N PHE A 82 -1.78 4.22 5.08
CA PHE A 82 -2.09 3.07 5.93
C PHE A 82 -1.16 1.89 5.59
N THR A 83 -1.06 1.53 4.31
CA THR A 83 -0.14 0.47 3.86
C THR A 83 1.30 0.81 4.20
N GLY A 84 1.75 2.04 3.94
CA GLY A 84 3.11 2.50 4.24
C GLY A 84 3.49 2.34 5.70
N SER A 85 2.60 2.74 6.61
CA SER A 85 2.84 2.66 8.06
C SER A 85 3.05 1.21 8.53
N LYS A 86 2.29 0.26 7.98
CA LYS A 86 2.42 -1.17 8.29
C LYS A 86 3.68 -1.76 7.67
N MET A 87 4.03 -1.34 6.47
CA MET A 87 5.28 -1.73 5.82
C MET A 87 6.50 -1.23 6.60
N LYS A 88 6.47 0.02 7.07
CA LYS A 88 7.50 0.61 7.94
C LYS A 88 7.66 -0.18 9.24
N ALA A 89 6.58 -0.57 9.89
CA ALA A 89 6.59 -1.40 11.09
C ALA A 89 7.21 -2.80 10.85
N LYS A 90 7.17 -3.29 9.61
CA LYS A 90 7.77 -4.57 9.18
C LYS A 90 9.20 -4.43 8.62
N GLY A 91 9.82 -3.26 8.79
CA GLY A 91 11.21 -3.01 8.36
C GLY A 91 11.36 -2.57 6.90
N PHE A 92 10.27 -2.25 6.21
CA PHE A 92 10.30 -1.71 4.84
C PHE A 92 10.24 -0.20 4.89
N GLY A 93 11.39 0.45 4.80
CA GLY A 93 11.51 1.89 4.96
C GLY A 93 12.03 2.63 3.74
N LYS A 94 12.18 1.95 2.60
CA LYS A 94 12.57 2.55 1.31
C LYS A 94 11.44 2.37 0.32
N VAL A 95 11.12 3.40 -0.47
CA VAL A 95 10.07 3.33 -1.50
C VAL A 95 10.68 3.56 -2.86
N ARG A 96 10.47 2.60 -3.77
CA ARG A 96 10.82 2.73 -5.19
C ARG A 96 9.58 3.09 -5.99
N TYR A 97 9.65 4.21 -6.69
CA TYR A 97 8.62 4.74 -7.59
C TYR A 97 9.27 5.22 -8.91
N ASN A 98 8.48 5.62 -9.91
CA ASN A 98 8.96 6.09 -11.23
C ASN A 98 9.90 5.10 -11.96
N THR A 99 9.49 3.85 -12.04
CA THR A 99 10.10 2.87 -12.94
C THR A 99 9.23 2.74 -14.19
N SER A 100 9.70 2.08 -15.25
CA SER A 100 8.86 1.81 -16.44
C SER A 100 7.56 1.06 -16.14
N LYS A 101 7.42 0.51 -14.92
CA LYS A 101 6.23 -0.19 -14.41
C LYS A 101 5.52 0.53 -13.26
N ASN A 102 6.10 1.60 -12.69
CA ASN A 102 5.55 2.31 -11.55
C ASN A 102 5.04 3.68 -11.99
N LYS A 103 3.73 3.88 -11.91
CA LYS A 103 3.03 5.09 -12.32
C LYS A 103 2.63 5.88 -11.09
N ILE A 104 2.98 7.16 -11.03
CA ILE A 104 2.43 8.12 -10.08
C ILE A 104 1.59 9.09 -10.90
N SER A 105 0.30 9.12 -10.62
CA SER A 105 -0.68 10.01 -11.25
C SER A 105 -1.85 10.20 -10.29
N GLU A 106 -2.60 11.28 -10.48
CA GLU A 106 -3.78 11.62 -9.68
C GLU A 106 -4.82 10.49 -9.59
N THR A 107 -4.86 9.60 -10.58
CA THR A 107 -5.82 8.49 -10.63
C THR A 107 -5.25 7.16 -10.17
N GLU A 108 -3.92 7.06 -10.06
CA GLU A 108 -3.23 5.80 -9.84
C GLU A 108 -1.80 6.03 -9.35
N VAL A 109 -1.45 5.33 -8.26
CA VAL A 109 -0.11 5.29 -7.67
C VAL A 109 0.33 3.84 -7.50
N ILE A 110 1.47 3.50 -8.09
CA ILE A 110 2.12 2.19 -7.96
C ILE A 110 3.51 2.40 -7.37
N VAL A 111 3.77 1.82 -6.20
CA VAL A 111 5.04 1.93 -5.49
C VAL A 111 5.51 0.58 -4.98
N ASN A 112 6.81 0.41 -4.80
CA ASN A 112 7.40 -0.78 -4.19
C ASN A 112 8.06 -0.41 -2.85
N PHE A 113 7.56 -1.00 -1.77
CA PHE A 113 8.19 -0.93 -0.45
C PHE A 113 9.31 -1.95 -0.36
N LEU A 114 10.51 -1.47 -0.07
CA LEU A 114 11.74 -2.27 0.03
C LEU A 114 12.24 -2.25 1.48
N LYS A 115 12.91 -3.34 1.89
CA LYS A 115 13.66 -3.35 3.16
C LYS A 115 14.72 -2.25 3.16
N LYS A 116 14.95 -1.65 4.32
CA LYS A 116 16.11 -0.78 4.55
C LYS A 116 17.41 -1.56 4.41
#